data_AF-A0A959FY19-F1
#
_entry.id   AF-A0A959FY19-F1
#
_cell.length_a   1.000
_cell.length_b   1.000
_cell.length_c   1.000
_cell.angle_alpha   90.00
_cell.angle_beta   90.00
_cell.angle_gamma   90.00
#
_symmetry.space_group_name_H-M   'P 1'
#
loop_
_entity.id
_entity.type
_entity.pdbx_description
1 polymer ?
#
loop_
_entity_poly.entity_id
_entity_poly.type
_entity_poly.pdbx_seq_one_letter_code
_entity_poly.pdbx_strand_id
1 'polypeptide(L)'
;MKNQLFLFLFVLSLPLSAQNDESYFKVFPNHIDELPEWAQKMYGPDPNVREVDFLVDAYYADHLFEKNIHTQNYKHWRRMIEPWLDNQGFIRRPSFAEEELLYKKLAKRHQDAQEKGVGWSSLGPFETYDNGTLTPISWQVNVYCVEQHETNTDLLYAGTEGGGVFKSTDHGLTWQLTTANEPFANGIRDIKIDPQNENTVYVGANQRIYRSTDAGGSWEELTFFGAQPNQIRIHPNNSQILFCAADNGLYRSR
;
A
#
# COMPACT_ATOMS: atom_id res chain seq x y z
N MET A 1 -38.25 -55.71 -35.16
CA MET A 1 -37.12 -55.03 -34.49
C MET A 1 -37.07 -53.58 -34.97
N LYS A 2 -37.48 -52.61 -34.16
CA LYS A 2 -37.30 -51.17 -34.40
C LYS A 2 -36.63 -50.61 -33.15
N ASN A 3 -35.35 -50.24 -33.24
CA ASN A 3 -34.65 -49.54 -32.17
C ASN A 3 -34.91 -48.03 -32.34
N GLN A 4 -35.55 -47.41 -31.35
CA GLN A 4 -35.56 -45.95 -31.22
C GLN A 4 -34.33 -45.52 -30.40
N LEU A 5 -33.52 -44.67 -31.00
CA LEU A 5 -32.37 -44.02 -30.37
C LEU A 5 -32.87 -42.75 -29.67
N PHE A 6 -32.83 -42.71 -28.33
CA PHE A 6 -33.09 -41.48 -27.58
C PHE A 6 -31.79 -40.65 -27.52
N LEU A 7 -31.82 -39.46 -28.12
CA LEU A 7 -30.75 -38.48 -28.02
C LEU A 7 -30.96 -37.67 -26.73
N PHE A 8 -30.11 -37.86 -25.72
CA PHE A 8 -30.11 -37.01 -24.53
C PHE A 8 -29.32 -35.73 -24.82
N LEU A 9 -30.01 -34.59 -24.87
CA LEU A 9 -29.40 -33.27 -24.93
C LEU A 9 -28.92 -32.90 -23.52
N PHE A 10 -27.61 -32.99 -23.26
CA PHE A 10 -27.01 -32.42 -22.06
C PHE A 10 -26.87 -30.91 -22.25
N VAL A 11 -27.74 -30.13 -21.60
CA VAL A 11 -27.55 -28.68 -21.45
C VAL A 11 -26.51 -28.47 -20.36
N LEU A 12 -25.29 -28.13 -20.76
CA LEU A 12 -24.24 -27.72 -19.83
C LEU A 12 -24.58 -26.31 -19.31
N SER A 13 -25.20 -26.21 -18.14
CA SER A 13 -25.39 -24.92 -17.47
C SER A 13 -24.07 -24.50 -16.82
N LEU A 14 -23.35 -23.56 -17.45
CA LEU A 14 -22.25 -22.88 -16.77
C LEU A 14 -22.84 -22.03 -15.63
N PRO A 15 -22.34 -22.13 -14.39
CA PRO A 15 -22.79 -21.25 -13.32
C PRO A 15 -22.37 -19.82 -13.68
N LEU A 16 -23.34 -18.93 -13.83
CA LEU A 16 -23.09 -17.49 -13.88
C LEU A 16 -22.50 -17.11 -12.50
N SER A 17 -21.20 -16.87 -12.44
CA SER A 17 -20.57 -16.34 -11.23
C SER A 17 -20.91 -14.86 -11.17
N ALA A 18 -21.37 -14.37 -10.00
CA ALA A 18 -21.64 -12.95 -9.79
C ALA A 18 -20.40 -12.11 -10.10
N GLN A 19 -20.55 -10.96 -10.75
CA GLN A 19 -19.42 -10.08 -11.03
C GLN A 19 -18.92 -9.33 -9.79
N ASN A 20 -19.79 -9.12 -8.80
CA ASN A 20 -19.48 -8.44 -7.56
C ASN A 20 -19.00 -9.46 -6.51
N ASP A 21 -18.09 -9.01 -5.65
CA ASP A 21 -17.46 -9.86 -4.65
C ASP A 21 -17.46 -9.11 -3.31
N GLU A 22 -17.75 -9.81 -2.20
CA GLU A 22 -17.77 -9.22 -0.87
C GLU A 22 -16.43 -8.60 -0.48
N SER A 23 -15.32 -9.12 -1.02
CA SER A 23 -13.95 -8.61 -0.80
C SER A 23 -13.73 -7.19 -1.32
N TYR A 24 -14.61 -6.67 -2.18
CA TYR A 24 -14.54 -5.29 -2.64
C TYR A 24 -15.08 -4.28 -1.60
N PHE A 25 -15.63 -4.76 -0.48
CA PHE A 25 -16.21 -3.94 0.57
C PHE A 25 -15.42 -4.07 1.87
N LYS A 26 -15.36 -2.99 2.64
CA LYS A 26 -14.75 -3.00 3.98
C LYS A 26 -15.55 -3.83 4.97
N VAL A 27 -16.89 -3.70 4.88
CA VAL A 27 -17.86 -4.45 5.69
C VAL A 27 -19.08 -4.71 4.81
N PHE A 28 -19.47 -5.97 4.67
CA PHE A 28 -20.68 -6.34 3.94
C PHE A 28 -21.90 -6.30 4.87
N PRO A 29 -23.01 -5.64 4.49
CA PRO A 29 -24.18 -5.50 5.36
C PRO A 29 -25.08 -6.74 5.35
N ASN A 30 -25.74 -7.00 6.48
CA ASN A 30 -26.68 -8.14 6.62
C ASN A 30 -28.09 -7.84 6.09
N HIS A 31 -28.47 -6.57 5.97
CA HIS A 31 -29.81 -6.12 5.57
C HIS A 31 -29.70 -5.09 4.45
N ILE A 32 -29.50 -5.57 3.21
CA ILE A 32 -29.35 -4.69 2.04
C ILE A 32 -30.68 -4.01 1.70
N ASP A 33 -31.81 -4.72 1.83
CA ASP A 33 -33.14 -4.26 1.39
C ASP A 33 -33.65 -2.99 2.09
N GLU A 34 -33.06 -2.63 3.23
CA GLU A 34 -33.41 -1.42 4.01
C GLU A 34 -32.60 -0.18 3.60
N LEU A 35 -31.58 -0.36 2.74
CA LEU A 35 -30.66 0.72 2.37
C LEU A 35 -31.23 1.59 1.24
N PRO A 36 -30.68 2.81 1.03
CA PRO A 36 -31.00 3.59 -0.16
C PRO A 36 -30.72 2.82 -1.46
N GLU A 37 -31.49 3.10 -2.52
CA GLU A 37 -31.44 2.34 -3.78
C GLU A 37 -30.02 2.24 -4.37
N TRP A 38 -29.24 3.32 -4.32
CA TRP A 38 -27.85 3.32 -4.79
C TRP A 38 -27.00 2.26 -4.06
N ALA A 39 -27.20 2.09 -2.75
CA ALA A 39 -26.47 1.14 -1.93
C ALA A 39 -26.95 -0.29 -2.20
N GLN A 40 -28.27 -0.48 -2.36
CA GLN A 40 -28.81 -1.78 -2.76
C GLN A 40 -28.21 -2.26 -4.08
N LYS A 41 -28.19 -1.38 -5.09
CA LYS A 41 -27.61 -1.64 -6.41
C LYS A 41 -26.12 -1.95 -6.30
N MET A 42 -25.38 -1.17 -5.51
CA MET A 42 -23.95 -1.38 -5.27
C MET A 42 -23.62 -2.75 -4.67
N TYR A 43 -24.40 -3.23 -3.70
CA TYR A 43 -24.18 -4.54 -3.05
C TYR A 43 -24.76 -5.71 -3.84
N GLY A 44 -25.51 -5.45 -4.90
CA GLY A 44 -26.09 -6.49 -5.75
C GLY A 44 -25.04 -7.41 -6.36
N PRO A 45 -25.44 -8.59 -6.87
CA PRO A 45 -24.51 -9.53 -7.50
C PRO A 45 -23.92 -8.98 -8.80
N ASP A 46 -24.72 -8.21 -9.55
CA ASP A 46 -24.33 -7.68 -10.86
C ASP A 46 -24.61 -6.16 -11.02
N PRO A 47 -23.91 -5.30 -10.24
CA PRO A 47 -24.08 -3.85 -10.30
C PRO A 47 -23.62 -3.25 -11.64
N ASN A 48 -24.48 -2.44 -12.28
CA ASN A 48 -23.97 -1.48 -13.26
C ASN A 48 -23.44 -0.25 -12.52
N VAL A 49 -22.13 -0.01 -12.61
CA VAL A 49 -21.46 1.03 -11.82
C VAL A 49 -21.88 2.44 -12.22
N ARG A 50 -22.23 2.65 -13.50
CA ARG A 50 -22.74 3.94 -13.96
C ARG A 50 -24.14 4.23 -13.41
N GLU A 51 -24.98 3.20 -13.29
CA GLU A 51 -26.28 3.30 -12.63
C GLU A 51 -26.11 3.65 -11.15
N VAL A 52 -25.19 2.96 -10.45
CA VAL A 52 -24.88 3.27 -9.05
C VAL A 52 -24.39 4.71 -8.89
N ASP A 53 -23.44 5.16 -9.71
CA ASP A 53 -22.91 6.53 -9.67
C ASP A 53 -24.03 7.56 -9.88
N PHE A 54 -24.89 7.34 -10.87
CA PHE A 54 -26.06 8.20 -11.13
C PHE A 54 -27.01 8.26 -9.92
N LEU A 55 -27.28 7.11 -9.27
CA LEU A 55 -28.16 7.04 -8.11
C LEU A 55 -27.54 7.70 -6.87
N VAL A 56 -26.21 7.63 -6.70
CA VAL A 56 -25.49 8.35 -5.64
C VAL A 56 -25.62 9.86 -5.85
N ASP A 57 -25.36 10.35 -7.06
CA ASP A 57 -25.47 11.76 -7.39
C ASP A 57 -26.91 12.28 -7.21
N ALA A 58 -27.89 11.50 -7.66
CA ALA A 58 -29.30 11.83 -7.47
C ALA A 58 -29.70 11.88 -5.99
N TYR A 59 -29.24 10.92 -5.18
CA TYR A 59 -29.55 10.86 -3.75
C TYR A 59 -28.94 12.03 -2.96
N TYR A 60 -27.72 12.44 -3.27
CA TYR A 60 -27.07 13.56 -2.56
C TYR A 60 -27.35 14.94 -3.18
N ALA A 61 -28.22 15.02 -4.19
CA ALA A 61 -28.74 16.29 -4.67
C ALA A 61 -29.72 16.92 -3.67
N ASP A 62 -30.47 16.11 -2.92
CA ASP A 62 -31.49 16.52 -1.95
C ASP A 62 -31.23 16.03 -0.51
N HIS A 63 -30.24 15.17 -0.30
CA HIS A 63 -29.81 14.72 1.03
C HIS A 63 -28.45 15.30 1.43
N LEU A 64 -28.29 15.66 2.69
CA LEU A 64 -26.99 16.06 3.23
C LEU A 64 -26.04 14.85 3.24
N PHE A 65 -24.79 15.09 2.87
CA PHE A 65 -23.77 14.05 2.93
C PHE A 65 -23.49 13.62 4.37
N GLU A 66 -23.67 12.33 4.65
CA GLU A 66 -23.35 11.72 5.93
C GLU A 66 -22.31 10.60 5.75
N LYS A 67 -21.18 10.71 6.46
CA LYS A 67 -20.16 9.66 6.45
C LYS A 67 -20.62 8.48 7.30
N ASN A 68 -20.81 7.34 6.65
CA ASN A 68 -21.24 6.08 7.26
C ASN A 68 -20.49 4.90 6.62
N ILE A 69 -20.85 3.66 6.96
CA ILE A 69 -20.18 2.49 6.40
C ILE A 69 -20.42 2.33 4.89
N HIS A 70 -21.61 2.69 4.40
CA HIS A 70 -21.98 2.55 2.98
C HIS A 70 -21.28 3.57 2.09
N THR A 71 -21.16 4.82 2.52
CA THR A 71 -20.40 5.85 1.77
C THR A 71 -18.91 5.56 1.75
N GLN A 72 -18.37 4.95 2.82
CA GLN A 72 -17.00 4.45 2.85
C GLN A 72 -16.81 3.23 1.94
N ASN A 73 -17.77 2.31 1.96
CA ASN A 73 -17.81 1.15 1.08
C ASN A 73 -17.91 1.57 -0.39
N TYR A 74 -18.76 2.54 -0.74
CA TYR A 74 -18.84 3.08 -2.10
C TYR A 74 -17.48 3.58 -2.60
N LYS A 75 -16.78 4.40 -1.80
CA LYS A 75 -15.43 4.87 -2.15
C LYS A 75 -14.41 3.74 -2.30
N HIS A 76 -14.44 2.76 -1.41
CA HIS A 76 -13.52 1.63 -1.45
C HIS A 76 -13.81 0.70 -2.64
N TRP A 77 -15.08 0.32 -2.80
CA TRP A 77 -15.59 -0.49 -3.90
C TRP A 77 -15.26 0.12 -5.25
N ARG A 78 -15.53 1.42 -5.47
CA ARG A 78 -15.16 2.10 -6.72
C ARG A 78 -13.66 1.98 -7.02
N ARG A 79 -12.79 2.10 -6.02
CA ARG A 79 -11.34 1.93 -6.16
C ARG A 79 -10.93 0.49 -6.49
N MET A 80 -11.58 -0.49 -5.86
CA MET A 80 -11.28 -1.91 -6.06
C MET A 80 -11.69 -2.40 -7.45
N ILE A 81 -12.82 -1.91 -7.96
CA ILE A 81 -13.41 -2.38 -9.23
C ILE A 81 -12.97 -1.56 -10.45
N GLU A 82 -12.45 -0.35 -10.27
CA GLU A 82 -12.06 0.55 -11.37
C GLU A 82 -11.20 -0.14 -12.45
N PRO A 83 -10.21 -0.98 -12.12
CA PRO A 83 -9.43 -1.70 -13.13
C PRO A 83 -10.23 -2.73 -13.95
N TRP A 84 -11.38 -3.15 -13.43
CA TRP A 84 -12.22 -4.23 -13.95
C TRP A 84 -13.48 -3.71 -14.66
N LEU A 85 -13.66 -2.39 -14.77
CA LEU A 85 -14.84 -1.83 -15.44
C LEU A 85 -14.73 -1.93 -16.95
N ASP A 86 -15.74 -2.52 -17.57
CA ASP A 86 -15.87 -2.48 -19.01
C ASP A 86 -16.45 -1.14 -19.51
N ASN A 87 -16.54 -1.00 -20.83
CA ASN A 87 -17.07 0.19 -21.47
C ASN A 87 -18.60 0.36 -21.31
N GLN A 88 -19.29 -0.63 -20.75
CA GLN A 88 -20.73 -0.60 -20.45
C GLN A 88 -21.00 -0.31 -18.96
N GLY A 89 -19.98 -0.34 -18.12
CA GLY A 89 -20.06 -0.08 -16.68
C GLY A 89 -20.27 -1.33 -15.83
N PHE A 90 -20.07 -2.53 -16.38
CA PHE A 90 -20.12 -3.78 -15.64
C PHE A 90 -18.73 -4.17 -15.13
N ILE A 91 -18.71 -4.93 -14.04
CA ILE A 91 -17.47 -5.45 -13.45
C ILE A 91 -17.11 -6.72 -14.22
N ARG A 92 -15.97 -6.73 -14.90
CA ARG A 92 -15.50 -7.91 -15.62
C ARG A 92 -14.06 -8.19 -15.23
N ARG A 93 -13.85 -9.29 -14.51
CA ARG A 93 -12.49 -9.80 -14.28
C ARG A 93 -11.86 -10.16 -15.63
N PRO A 94 -10.65 -9.67 -15.94
CA PRO A 94 -9.99 -9.98 -17.18
C PRO A 94 -9.71 -11.48 -17.26
N SER A 95 -9.77 -12.01 -18.47
CA SER A 95 -9.24 -13.34 -18.76
C SER A 95 -7.73 -13.37 -18.51
N PHE A 96 -7.19 -14.57 -18.28
CA PHE A 96 -5.74 -14.77 -18.11
C PHE A 96 -4.91 -14.09 -19.23
N ALA A 97 -5.40 -14.13 -20.47
CA ALA A 97 -4.73 -13.49 -21.61
C ALA A 97 -4.74 -11.95 -21.53
N GLU A 98 -5.84 -11.35 -21.05
CA GLU A 98 -5.95 -9.90 -20.84
C GLU A 98 -5.08 -9.46 -19.65
N GLU A 99 -5.03 -10.27 -18.59
CA GLU A 99 -4.16 -10.06 -17.44
C GLU A 99 -2.68 -10.13 -17.84
N GLU A 100 -2.27 -11.15 -18.60
CA GLU A 100 -0.91 -11.29 -19.13
C GLU A 100 -0.52 -10.09 -20.02
N LEU A 101 -1.46 -9.58 -20.83
CA LEU A 101 -1.23 -8.39 -21.65
C LEU A 101 -1.08 -7.12 -20.79
N LEU A 102 -1.86 -6.97 -19.72
CA LEU A 102 -1.72 -5.88 -18.77
C LEU A 102 -0.35 -5.95 -18.07
N TYR A 103 0.07 -7.12 -17.59
CA TYR A 103 1.39 -7.33 -17.02
C TYR A 103 2.50 -6.93 -17.99
N LYS A 104 2.43 -7.36 -19.25
CA LYS A 104 3.41 -6.97 -20.29
C LYS A 104 3.44 -5.46 -20.52
N LYS A 105 2.26 -4.79 -20.51
CA LYS A 105 2.17 -3.32 -20.64
C LYS A 105 2.76 -2.59 -19.44
N LEU A 106 2.49 -3.05 -18.22
CA LEU A 106 3.02 -2.46 -16.99
C LEU A 106 4.55 -2.65 -16.90
N ALA A 107 5.05 -3.85 -17.21
CA ALA A 107 6.48 -4.13 -17.28
C ALA A 107 7.19 -3.24 -18.32
N LYS A 108 6.60 -3.08 -19.51
CA LYS A 108 7.11 -2.15 -20.52
C LYS A 108 7.06 -0.70 -20.05
N ARG A 109 5.98 -0.26 -19.40
CA ARG A 109 5.89 1.10 -18.84
C ARG A 109 6.97 1.36 -17.77
N HIS A 110 7.29 0.36 -16.94
CA HIS A 110 8.39 0.43 -15.98
C HIS A 110 9.74 0.57 -16.69
N GLN A 111 9.98 -0.23 -17.74
CA GLN A 111 11.19 -0.14 -18.56
C GLN A 111 11.31 1.23 -19.25
N ASP A 112 10.23 1.70 -19.91
CA ASP A 112 10.17 3.00 -20.57
C ASP A 112 10.30 4.17 -19.57
N ALA A 113 9.88 3.99 -18.31
CA ALA A 113 10.03 4.99 -17.26
C ALA A 113 11.47 5.08 -16.74
N GLN A 114 12.22 3.97 -16.72
CA GLN A 114 13.67 4.00 -16.45
C GLN A 114 14.44 4.78 -17.51
N GLU A 115 13.92 4.88 -18.74
CA GLU A 115 14.55 5.61 -19.85
C GLU A 115 14.18 7.12 -19.90
N LYS A 116 13.19 7.58 -19.11
CA LYS A 116 12.59 8.92 -19.28
C LYS A 116 13.20 10.06 -18.46
N GLY A 117 14.19 9.82 -17.62
CA GLY A 117 14.93 10.87 -16.92
C GLY A 117 16.31 11.07 -17.52
N VAL A 118 16.54 12.16 -18.27
CA VAL A 118 17.91 12.53 -18.66
C VAL A 118 18.69 12.83 -17.37
N GLY A 119 19.56 11.90 -16.97
CA GLY A 119 20.36 11.98 -15.74
C GLY A 119 19.66 11.56 -14.45
N TRP A 120 18.40 11.09 -14.49
CA TRP A 120 17.65 10.63 -13.32
C TRP A 120 17.11 9.21 -13.54
N SER A 121 17.54 8.26 -12.72
CA SER A 121 17.01 6.89 -12.69
C SER A 121 16.31 6.62 -11.35
N SER A 122 15.20 5.88 -11.40
CA SER A 122 14.57 5.38 -10.16
C SER A 122 15.50 4.38 -9.49
N LEU A 123 15.79 4.59 -8.21
CA LEU A 123 16.57 3.67 -7.38
C LEU A 123 15.67 2.85 -6.45
N GLY A 124 14.35 2.79 -6.65
CA GLY A 124 13.46 2.01 -5.80
C GLY A 124 13.17 2.64 -4.42
N PRO A 125 12.66 1.86 -3.44
CA PRO A 125 12.34 0.43 -3.53
C PRO A 125 11.27 0.16 -4.60
N PHE A 126 11.45 -0.91 -5.38
CA PHE A 126 10.53 -1.27 -6.47
C PHE A 126 9.34 -2.11 -6.01
N GLU A 127 9.47 -2.73 -4.84
CA GLU A 127 8.45 -3.53 -4.19
C GLU A 127 8.24 -2.99 -2.77
N THR A 128 6.97 -2.83 -2.39
CA THR A 128 6.56 -2.35 -1.07
C THR A 128 5.69 -3.39 -0.40
N TYR A 129 5.70 -3.48 0.93
CA TYR A 129 5.02 -4.53 1.68
C TYR A 129 3.99 -3.96 2.66
N ASP A 130 2.94 -4.73 2.93
CA ASP A 130 1.94 -4.38 3.94
C ASP A 130 2.56 -4.33 5.34
N ASN A 131 2.02 -3.47 6.20
CA ASN A 131 2.65 -3.05 7.46
C ASN A 131 3.11 -4.25 8.32
N GLY A 132 4.43 -4.37 8.52
CA GLY A 132 5.03 -5.42 9.35
C GLY A 132 5.04 -6.82 8.73
N THR A 133 4.65 -6.97 7.46
CA THR A 133 4.60 -8.26 6.75
C THR A 133 5.54 -8.29 5.54
N LEU A 134 5.68 -9.47 4.93
CA LEU A 134 6.36 -9.65 3.64
C LEU A 134 5.38 -9.78 2.47
N THR A 135 4.14 -9.31 2.63
CA THR A 135 3.12 -9.35 1.58
C THR A 135 3.25 -8.14 0.66
N PRO A 136 3.58 -8.29 -0.63
CA PRO A 136 3.72 -7.16 -1.54
C PRO A 136 2.39 -6.42 -1.76
N ILE A 137 2.42 -5.09 -1.76
CA ILE A 137 1.29 -4.20 -2.06
C ILE A 137 1.72 -3.09 -3.02
N SER A 138 0.78 -2.52 -3.78
CA SER A 138 1.07 -1.51 -4.83
C SER A 138 0.56 -0.10 -4.53
N TRP A 139 -0.17 0.11 -3.42
CA TRP A 139 -0.81 1.40 -3.09
C TRP A 139 -0.11 2.21 -2.00
N GLN A 140 0.96 1.71 -1.39
CA GLN A 140 1.79 2.46 -0.44
C GLN A 140 3.15 2.76 -1.08
N VAL A 141 3.26 3.90 -1.77
CA VAL A 141 4.44 4.22 -2.61
C VAL A 141 5.23 5.42 -2.09
N ASN A 142 4.84 5.98 -0.93
CA ASN A 142 5.46 7.18 -0.39
C ASN A 142 6.74 6.85 0.38
N VAL A 143 7.87 7.32 -0.14
CA VAL A 143 9.15 7.38 0.58
C VAL A 143 9.23 8.72 1.31
N TYR A 144 9.32 8.67 2.64
CA TYR A 144 9.33 9.87 3.51
C TYR A 144 10.73 10.36 3.80
N CYS A 145 11.71 9.47 3.86
CA CYS A 145 13.09 9.82 4.12
C CYS A 145 14.05 8.84 3.45
N VAL A 146 15.26 9.32 3.19
CA VAL A 146 16.39 8.55 2.70
C VAL A 146 17.64 8.99 3.46
N GLU A 147 18.54 8.06 3.74
CA GLU A 147 19.81 8.30 4.40
C GLU A 147 20.92 7.51 3.71
N GLN A 148 22.10 8.12 3.57
CA GLN A 148 23.32 7.48 3.09
C GLN A 148 24.40 7.62 4.16
N HIS A 149 25.23 6.60 4.35
CA HIS A 149 26.33 6.69 5.30
C HIS A 149 27.41 7.68 4.80
N GLU A 150 28.02 8.45 5.70
CA GLU A 150 28.89 9.58 5.35
C GLU A 150 30.12 9.17 4.53
N THR A 151 30.64 7.96 4.75
CA THR A 151 31.86 7.46 4.08
C THR A 151 31.66 6.16 3.31
N ASN A 152 30.58 5.42 3.59
CA ASN A 152 30.23 4.20 2.88
C ASN A 152 29.05 4.50 1.94
N THR A 153 29.37 4.90 0.72
CA THR A 153 28.37 5.31 -0.27
C THR A 153 27.46 4.19 -0.75
N ASP A 154 27.79 2.94 -0.45
CA ASP A 154 27.03 1.76 -0.85
C ASP A 154 25.85 1.55 0.12
N LEU A 155 26.01 2.01 1.36
CA LEU A 155 25.04 1.85 2.44
C LEU A 155 24.01 2.98 2.43
N LEU A 156 22.78 2.62 2.07
CA LEU A 156 21.63 3.52 2.06
C LEU A 156 20.47 2.91 2.85
N TYR A 157 19.62 3.77 3.40
CA TYR A 157 18.33 3.41 3.98
C TYR A 157 17.22 4.30 3.43
N ALA A 158 16.02 3.74 3.28
CA ALA A 158 14.82 4.45 2.88
C ALA A 158 13.66 4.13 3.82
N GLY A 159 12.97 5.16 4.30
CA GLY A 159 11.82 5.05 5.20
C GLY A 159 10.53 5.36 4.46
N THR A 160 9.50 4.54 4.67
CA THR A 160 8.22 4.61 3.94
C THR A 160 7.05 4.97 4.84
N GLU A 161 5.94 5.40 4.23
CA GLU A 161 4.67 5.70 4.92
C GLU A 161 4.10 4.51 5.71
N GLY A 162 4.28 3.28 5.23
CA GLY A 162 3.79 2.08 5.91
C GLY A 162 4.51 1.73 7.21
N GLY A 163 5.67 2.35 7.46
CA GLY A 163 6.58 1.90 8.53
C GLY A 163 7.65 0.90 8.03
N GLY A 164 7.79 0.73 6.71
CA GLY A 164 8.90 -0.02 6.14
C GLY A 164 10.20 0.77 6.19
N VAL A 165 11.26 0.17 6.74
CA VAL A 165 12.64 0.62 6.56
C VAL A 165 13.32 -0.34 5.59
N PHE A 166 13.83 0.19 4.50
CA PHE A 166 14.54 -0.57 3.48
C PHE A 166 16.03 -0.22 3.54
N LYS A 167 16.88 -1.21 3.32
CA LYS A 167 18.34 -1.07 3.27
C LYS A 167 18.87 -1.47 1.90
N SER A 168 19.82 -0.72 1.39
CA SER A 168 20.65 -1.09 0.25
C SER A 168 22.12 -1.08 0.66
N THR A 169 22.89 -2.00 0.07
CA THR A 169 24.36 -2.06 0.19
C THR A 169 25.04 -2.07 -1.18
N ASP A 170 24.36 -1.54 -2.19
CA ASP A 170 24.78 -1.55 -3.60
C ASP A 170 24.36 -0.28 -4.32
N HIS A 171 24.48 0.87 -3.65
CA HIS A 171 24.12 2.20 -4.16
C HIS A 171 22.64 2.37 -4.56
N GLY A 172 21.75 1.63 -3.90
CA GLY A 172 20.31 1.68 -4.17
C GLY A 172 19.89 0.86 -5.38
N LEU A 173 20.72 -0.06 -5.89
CA LEU A 173 20.32 -0.96 -6.97
C LEU A 173 19.33 -2.02 -6.48
N THR A 174 19.54 -2.54 -5.28
CA THR A 174 18.64 -3.47 -4.61
C THR A 174 18.34 -3.03 -3.17
N TRP A 175 17.14 -3.38 -2.69
CA TRP A 175 16.64 -2.99 -1.38
C TRP A 175 16.06 -4.18 -0.64
N GLN A 176 16.35 -4.27 0.66
CA GLN A 176 15.84 -5.31 1.55
C GLN A 176 15.08 -4.67 2.71
N LEU A 177 13.90 -5.18 3.03
CA LEU A 177 13.11 -4.73 4.18
C LEU A 177 13.76 -5.18 5.49
N THR A 178 14.07 -4.23 6.38
CA THR A 178 14.72 -4.49 7.69
C THR A 178 13.74 -4.48 8.86
N THR A 179 12.48 -4.09 8.62
CA THR A 179 11.43 -4.05 9.64
C THR A 179 10.40 -5.16 9.46
N ALA A 180 10.77 -6.23 8.78
CA ALA A 180 9.93 -7.42 8.69
C ALA A 180 9.66 -7.96 10.11
N ASN A 181 8.39 -8.09 10.50
CA ASN A 181 7.94 -8.48 11.84
C ASN A 181 8.16 -7.45 12.95
N GLU A 182 8.59 -6.23 12.63
CA GLU A 182 8.64 -5.13 13.60
C GLU A 182 7.31 -4.37 13.61
N PRO A 183 6.86 -3.84 14.76
CA PRO A 183 5.56 -3.16 14.88
C PRO A 183 5.60 -1.71 14.34
N PHE A 184 6.43 -1.44 13.32
CA PHE A 184 6.60 -0.10 12.76
C PHE A 184 5.37 0.24 11.92
N ALA A 185 4.74 1.37 12.22
CA ALA A 185 3.53 1.84 11.56
C ALA A 185 3.52 3.39 11.52
N ASN A 186 2.55 3.95 10.79
CA ASN A 186 2.31 5.40 10.71
C ASN A 186 3.48 6.24 10.15
N GLY A 187 4.35 5.61 9.37
CA GLY A 187 5.41 6.26 8.62
C GLY A 187 6.72 6.40 9.37
N ILE A 188 7.80 6.10 8.66
CA ILE A 188 9.15 6.41 9.11
C ILE A 188 9.42 7.89 8.90
N ARG A 189 9.77 8.60 9.97
CA ARG A 189 9.93 10.06 9.96
C ARG A 189 11.34 10.49 9.62
N ASP A 190 12.33 9.83 10.18
CA ASP A 190 13.74 10.07 9.89
C ASP A 190 14.55 8.80 10.13
N ILE A 191 15.66 8.66 9.41
CA ILE A 191 16.65 7.60 9.57
C ILE A 191 18.01 8.26 9.66
N LYS A 192 18.81 7.89 10.66
CA LYS A 192 20.20 8.36 10.81
C LYS A 192 21.13 7.18 11.02
N ILE A 193 22.17 7.10 10.21
CA ILE A 193 23.26 6.13 10.40
C ILE A 193 24.32 6.83 11.23
N ASP A 194 24.86 6.14 12.24
CA ASP A 194 25.97 6.65 13.03
C ASP A 194 27.22 6.81 12.15
N PRO A 195 27.79 8.03 12.03
CA PRO A 195 28.94 8.27 11.15
C PRO A 195 30.22 7.56 11.60
N GLN A 196 30.26 7.07 12.85
CA GLN A 196 31.40 6.34 13.40
C GLN A 196 31.20 4.82 13.37
N ASN A 197 29.97 4.35 13.11
CA ASN A 197 29.63 2.94 13.10
C ASN A 197 28.42 2.65 12.21
N GLU A 198 28.68 2.16 11.00
CA GLU A 198 27.65 1.85 10.01
C GLU A 198 26.60 0.80 10.46
N ASN A 199 26.89 0.02 11.52
CA ASN A 199 25.94 -0.92 12.11
C ASN A 199 24.93 -0.25 13.03
N THR A 200 25.20 0.97 13.50
CA THR A 200 24.29 1.69 14.38
C THR A 200 23.39 2.60 13.57
N VAL A 201 22.08 2.33 13.61
CA VAL A 201 21.07 3.09 12.87
C VAL A 201 19.96 3.51 13.83
N TYR A 202 19.52 4.75 13.73
CA TYR A 202 18.42 5.30 14.49
C TYR A 202 17.23 5.60 13.58
N VAL A 203 16.03 5.26 14.05
CA VAL A 203 14.80 5.44 13.29
C VAL A 203 13.77 6.15 14.15
N GLY A 204 13.19 7.23 13.60
CA GLY A 204 12.02 7.89 14.18
C GLY A 204 10.73 7.27 13.65
N ALA A 205 9.96 6.59 14.50
CA ALA A 205 8.68 5.97 14.15
C ALA A 205 7.80 5.80 15.40
N ASN A 206 6.48 5.67 15.24
CA ASN A 206 5.58 5.35 16.38
C ASN A 206 5.78 6.21 17.64
N GLN A 207 6.07 7.51 17.49
CA GLN A 207 6.38 8.41 18.61
C GLN A 207 7.62 8.03 19.44
N ARG A 208 8.53 7.24 18.87
CA ARG A 208 9.72 6.66 19.49
C ARG A 208 10.95 6.83 18.62
N ILE A 209 12.11 6.88 19.25
CA ILE A 209 13.35 6.52 18.55
C ILE A 209 13.62 5.05 18.80
N TYR A 210 13.83 4.33 17.72
CA TYR A 210 14.37 2.98 17.71
C TYR A 210 15.85 3.03 17.34
N ARG A 211 16.61 2.06 17.82
CA ARG A 211 18.01 1.83 17.47
C ARG A 211 18.18 0.42 16.95
N SER A 212 19.00 0.25 15.93
CA SER A 212 19.62 -1.02 15.58
C SER A 212 21.12 -0.90 15.82
N THR A 213 21.76 -1.97 16.27
CA THR A 213 23.23 -2.07 16.40
C THR A 213 23.82 -3.14 15.48
N ASP A 214 23.01 -3.70 14.59
CA ASP A 214 23.33 -4.76 13.64
C ASP A 214 22.86 -4.42 12.20
N ALA A 215 22.89 -3.12 11.87
CA ALA A 215 22.56 -2.59 10.55
C ALA A 215 21.15 -2.97 10.04
N GLY A 216 20.16 -2.95 10.93
CA GLY A 216 18.76 -3.27 10.68
C GLY A 216 18.41 -4.76 10.79
N GLY A 217 19.27 -5.59 11.39
CA GLY A 217 18.92 -7.00 11.69
C GLY A 217 17.88 -7.12 12.80
N SER A 218 17.95 -6.24 13.79
CA SER A 218 17.00 -6.10 14.89
C SER A 218 16.88 -4.65 15.36
N TRP A 219 15.73 -4.30 15.93
CA TRP A 219 15.45 -2.96 16.42
C TRP A 219 15.04 -2.99 17.90
N GLU A 220 15.58 -2.07 18.68
CA GLU A 220 15.19 -1.86 20.07
C GLU A 220 14.65 -0.44 20.26
N GLU A 221 13.67 -0.30 21.15
CA GLU A 221 13.18 1.03 21.55
C GLU A 221 14.25 1.72 22.41
N LEU A 222 14.69 2.90 21.98
CA LEU A 222 15.63 3.73 22.74
C LEU A 222 14.88 4.68 23.69
N THR A 223 13.81 5.32 23.20
CA THR A 223 13.00 6.26 23.99
C THR A 223 11.64 6.53 23.37
N PHE A 224 10.67 6.90 24.20
CA PHE A 224 9.32 7.31 23.84
C PHE A 224 9.09 8.80 24.15
N PHE A 225 8.63 9.57 23.15
CA PHE A 225 8.39 11.01 23.28
C PHE A 225 6.91 11.37 23.47
N GLY A 226 5.98 10.45 23.19
CA GLY A 226 4.54 10.75 23.10
C GLY A 226 4.16 11.69 21.96
N ALA A 227 5.08 11.95 21.03
CA ALA A 227 4.94 12.82 19.86
C ALA A 227 5.82 12.29 18.72
N GLN A 228 5.52 12.61 17.46
CA GLN A 228 6.30 12.08 16.35
C GLN A 228 7.72 12.67 16.32
N PRO A 229 8.78 11.83 16.32
CA PRO A 229 10.15 12.29 16.16
C PRO A 229 10.41 12.56 14.68
N ASN A 230 10.27 13.82 14.28
CA ASN A 230 10.30 14.23 12.87
C ASN A 230 11.70 14.33 12.30
N GLN A 231 12.71 14.57 13.14
CA GLN A 231 14.10 14.67 12.70
C GLN A 231 15.04 14.26 13.82
N ILE A 232 16.08 13.50 13.46
CA ILE A 232 17.15 13.04 14.32
C ILE A 232 18.47 13.59 13.75
N ARG A 233 19.38 13.97 14.64
CA ARG A 233 20.76 14.33 14.32
C ARG A 233 21.70 13.68 15.32
N ILE A 234 22.74 13.03 14.82
CA ILE A 234 23.80 12.46 15.64
C ILE A 234 24.94 13.48 15.66
N HIS A 235 25.54 13.71 16.82
CA HIS A 235 26.71 14.56 16.90
C HIS A 235 27.88 13.90 16.14
N PRO A 236 28.52 14.60 15.18
CA PRO A 236 29.44 13.96 14.22
C PRO A 236 30.66 13.30 14.88
N ASN A 237 31.12 13.88 16.00
CA ASN A 237 32.29 13.40 16.73
C ASN A 237 31.94 12.65 18.03
N ASN A 238 30.65 12.42 18.32
CA ASN A 238 30.24 11.72 19.55
C ASN A 238 28.87 11.07 19.37
N SER A 239 28.88 9.79 19.00
CA SER A 239 27.66 9.03 18.70
C SER A 239 26.71 8.81 19.89
N GLN A 240 27.12 9.19 21.11
CA GLN A 240 26.25 9.16 22.30
C GLN A 240 25.34 10.40 22.40
N ILE A 241 25.63 11.46 21.63
CA ILE A 241 24.84 12.69 21.62
C ILE A 241 23.93 12.70 20.40
N LEU A 242 22.63 12.59 20.65
CA LEU A 242 21.58 12.72 19.66
C LEU A 242 20.75 13.97 19.97
N PHE A 243 20.30 14.64 18.92
CA PHE A 243 19.24 15.64 18.97
C PHE A 243 18.02 15.11 18.22
N CYS A 244 16.84 15.36 18.76
CA CYS A 244 15.58 14.99 18.11
C CYS A 244 14.59 16.14 18.15
N ALA A 245 14.12 16.58 16.99
CA ALA A 245 12.98 17.47 16.87
C ALA A 245 11.70 16.63 16.74
N ALA A 246 10.77 16.80 17.67
CA ALA A 246 9.47 16.13 17.68
C ALA A 246 8.33 17.16 17.69
N ASP A 247 7.09 16.73 17.47
CA ASP A 247 5.93 17.63 17.44
C ASP A 247 5.76 18.46 18.72
N ASN A 248 6.31 18.00 19.85
CA ASN A 248 6.22 18.63 21.15
C ASN A 248 7.52 19.31 21.62
N GLY A 249 8.57 19.36 20.78
CA GLY A 249 9.77 20.13 21.09
C GLY A 249 11.09 19.51 20.62
N LEU A 250 12.19 20.10 21.09
CA LEU A 250 13.55 19.66 20.80
C LEU A 250 14.14 18.93 22.01
N TYR A 251 14.66 17.73 21.76
CA TYR A 251 15.26 16.84 22.75
C TYR A 251 16.75 16.63 22.46
N ARG A 252 17.52 16.36 23.51
CA ARG A 252 18.92 15.91 23.45
C ARG A 252 19.05 14.63 24.29
N SER A 253 19.78 13.62 23.81
CA SER A 253 20.15 12.47 24.65
C SER A 253 21.03 12.93 25.83
N ARG A 254 21.11 12.13 26.89
CA ARG A 254 21.91 12.48 28.07
C ARG A 254 23.38 12.23 27.81
#